data_AF-A0A529HC77-F1
#
_entry.id   AF-A0A529HC77-F1
#
_cell.length_a   1.000
_cell.length_b   1.000
_cell.length_c   1.000
_cell.angle_alpha   90.00
_cell.angle_beta   90.00
_cell.angle_gamma   90.00
#
_symmetry.space_group_name_H-M   'P 1'
#
loop_
_entity.id
_entity.type
_entity.pdbx_description
1 polymer ?
#
loop_
_entity_poly.entity_id
_entity_poly.type
_entity_poly.pdbx_seq_one_letter_code
_entity_poly.pdbx_strand_id
1 'polypeptide(L)'
;RRFGERLQQALTVIGGSKPKAALLQIDLDDFKAVNDTLGHGAGDTLLQLAAGRIRDALQDGESAYRYAGDEFAVIQLGKEQPAEAERLAG
;
A
#
# COMPACT_ATOMS: atom_id res chain seq x y z
N ARG A 1 3.16 12.98 8.92
CA ARG A 1 3.51 11.90 7.96
C ARG A 1 2.18 11.36 7.43
N ARG A 2 1.89 11.53 6.14
CA ARG A 2 0.54 11.34 5.56
C ARG A 2 -0.09 9.95 5.82
N PHE A 3 0.72 8.89 5.89
CA PHE A 3 0.26 7.54 6.24
C PHE A 3 -0.31 7.45 7.66
N GLY A 4 0.42 7.94 8.67
CA GLY A 4 -0.04 7.87 10.06
C GLY A 4 -1.30 8.69 10.32
N GLU A 5 -1.42 9.85 9.68
CA GLU A 5 -2.63 10.67 9.72
C GLU A 5 -3.83 9.93 9.11
N ARG A 6 -3.64 9.24 7.97
CA ARG A 6 -4.70 8.46 7.35
C ARG A 6 -5.08 7.22 8.15
N LEU A 7 -4.12 6.52 8.73
CA LEU A 7 -4.37 5.36 9.58
C LEU A 7 -5.16 5.76 10.82
N GLN A 8 -4.81 6.88 11.46
CA GLN A 8 -5.56 7.39 12.61
C GLN A 8 -7.00 7.80 12.24
N GLN A 9 -7.20 8.41 11.06
CA GLN A 9 -8.53 8.69 10.53
C GLN A 9 -9.33 7.40 10.30
N ALA A 10 -8.73 6.39 9.66
CA ALA A 10 -9.35 5.10 9.43
C ALA A 10 -9.80 4.45 10.74
N LEU A 11 -8.93 4.41 11.75
CA LEU A 11 -9.22 3.86 13.07
C LEU A 11 -10.36 4.61 13.80
N THR A 12 -10.47 5.93 13.59
CA THR A 12 -11.55 6.74 14.16
C THR A 12 -12.92 6.41 13.53
N VAL A 13 -12.94 5.97 12.27
CA VAL A 13 -14.17 5.68 11.51
C VAL A 13 -14.76 4.30 11.86
N ILE A 14 -13.95 3.34 12.32
CA ILE A 14 -14.34 1.93 12.56
C ILE A 14 -15.25 1.74 13.80
N GLY A 15 -15.48 2.76 14.61
CA GLY A 15 -16.34 2.66 15.80
C GLY A 15 -17.84 2.50 15.49
N GLY A 16 -18.39 1.29 15.68
CA GLY A 16 -19.84 0.98 15.61
C GLY A 16 -20.22 -0.04 14.52
N SER A 17 -21.41 0.09 13.91
CA SER A 17 -21.84 -0.66 12.71
C SER A 17 -21.20 -0.16 11.39
N LYS A 18 -20.04 0.49 11.53
CA LYS A 18 -19.28 1.21 10.50
C LYS A 18 -18.23 0.29 9.85
N PRO A 19 -17.74 0.62 8.63
CA PRO A 19 -16.96 -0.29 7.81
C PRO A 19 -15.74 -0.87 8.54
N LYS A 20 -15.41 -2.11 8.22
CA LYS A 20 -14.15 -2.76 8.61
C LYS A 20 -13.00 -2.10 7.87
N ALA A 21 -11.78 -2.35 8.31
CA ALA A 21 -10.58 -1.88 7.64
C ALA A 21 -9.60 -3.02 7.39
N ALA A 22 -8.79 -2.87 6.35
CA ALA A 22 -7.61 -3.68 6.11
C ALA A 22 -6.40 -2.77 5.90
N LEU A 23 -5.24 -3.24 6.36
CA LEU A 23 -3.94 -2.66 6.10
C LEU A 23 -3.11 -3.72 5.39
N LEU A 24 -2.70 -3.43 4.17
CA LEU A 24 -1.79 -4.28 3.41
C LEU A 24 -0.41 -3.65 3.45
N GLN A 25 0.60 -4.44 3.80
CA GLN A 25 2.01 -4.07 3.68
C GLN A 25 2.60 -4.85 2.51
N ILE A 26 3.28 -4.14 1.62
CA ILE A 26 3.86 -4.66 0.39
C ILE A 26 5.35 -4.36 0.44
N ASP A 27 6.17 -5.39 0.31
CA ASP A 27 7.63 -5.28 0.20
C ASP A 27 8.04 -5.72 -1.21
N LEU A 28 9.08 -5.12 -1.80
CA LEU A 28 9.56 -5.53 -3.12
C LEU A 28 10.70 -6.53 -2.95
N ASP A 29 10.42 -7.80 -3.24
CA ASP A 29 11.42 -8.85 -3.19
C ASP A 29 12.70 -8.47 -3.97
N ASP A 30 13.84 -8.72 -3.34
CA ASP A 30 15.18 -8.50 -3.91
C ASP A 30 15.47 -7.05 -4.39
N PHE A 31 14.75 -6.04 -3.88
CA PHE A 31 14.99 -4.64 -4.27
C PHE A 31 16.45 -4.20 -4.05
N LYS A 32 17.08 -4.66 -2.95
CA LYS A 32 18.49 -4.40 -2.69
C LYS A 32 19.39 -4.99 -3.77
N ALA A 33 19.11 -6.20 -4.26
CA ALA A 33 19.91 -6.85 -5.29
C ALA A 33 19.85 -6.07 -6.62
N VAL A 34 18.70 -5.47 -6.95
CA VAL A 34 18.54 -4.56 -8.09
C VAL A 34 19.46 -3.34 -7.94
N ASN A 35 19.46 -2.69 -6.78
CA ASN A 35 20.36 -1.55 -6.52
C ASN A 35 21.84 -1.94 -6.58
N ASP A 36 22.20 -3.07 -5.98
CA ASP A 36 23.58 -3.53 -5.90
C ASP A 36 24.12 -3.95 -7.29
N THR A 37 23.25 -4.44 -8.19
CA THR A 37 23.63 -4.92 -9.53
C THR A 37 23.52 -3.85 -10.62
N LEU A 38 22.47 -3.03 -10.58
CA LEU A 38 22.11 -2.09 -11.66
C LEU A 38 22.20 -0.62 -11.24
N GLY A 39 22.53 -0.35 -9.98
CA GLY A 39 22.65 0.98 -9.42
C GLY A 39 21.31 1.59 -8.98
N HIS A 40 21.39 2.63 -8.15
CA HIS A 40 20.23 3.27 -7.53
C HIS A 40 19.22 3.85 -8.52
N GLY A 41 19.65 4.32 -9.70
CA GLY A 41 18.72 4.82 -10.72
C GLY A 41 17.77 3.75 -11.26
N ALA A 42 18.22 2.50 -11.32
CA ALA A 42 17.36 1.37 -11.67
C ALA A 42 16.36 1.07 -10.54
N GLY A 43 16.80 1.15 -9.28
CA GLY A 43 15.91 1.06 -8.11
C GLY A 43 14.84 2.15 -8.10
N ASP A 44 15.19 3.40 -8.38
CA ASP A 44 14.22 4.51 -8.47
C ASP A 44 13.18 4.26 -9.55
N THR A 45 13.60 3.75 -10.70
CA THR A 45 12.68 3.38 -11.80
C THR A 45 11.76 2.24 -11.37
N LEU A 46 12.29 1.22 -10.69
CA LEU A 46 11.50 0.10 -10.17
C LEU A 46 10.45 0.58 -9.16
N LEU A 47 10.81 1.49 -8.25
CA LEU A 47 9.88 2.08 -7.29
C LEU A 47 8.75 2.85 -7.97
N GLN A 48 9.06 3.60 -9.04
CA GLN A 48 8.05 4.32 -9.81
C GLN A 48 7.09 3.36 -10.53
N LEU A 49 7.63 2.28 -11.12
CA LEU A 49 6.83 1.24 -11.77
C LEU A 49 5.93 0.50 -10.75
N ALA A 50 6.47 0.15 -9.59
CA ALA A 50 5.71 -0.47 -8.50
C ALA A 50 4.59 0.46 -8.02
N ALA A 51 4.89 1.73 -7.76
CA ALA A 51 3.88 2.72 -7.38
C ALA A 51 2.77 2.89 -8.43
N GLY A 52 3.13 2.83 -9.72
CA GLY A 52 2.16 2.82 -10.82
C GLY A 52 1.24 1.61 -10.78
N ARG A 53 1.82 0.40 -10.70
CA ARG A 53 1.05 -0.86 -10.65
C ARG A 53 0.13 -0.92 -9.44
N ILE A 54 0.62 -0.52 -8.26
CA ILE A 54 -0.19 -0.47 -7.04
C ILE A 54 -1.37 0.47 -7.26
N ARG A 55 -1.12 1.71 -7.74
CA ARG A 55 -2.18 2.68 -7.99
C ARG A 55 -3.23 2.17 -8.96
N ASP A 56 -2.82 1.48 -10.02
CA ASP A 56 -3.73 0.97 -11.05
C ASP A 56 -4.58 -0.21 -10.56
N ALA A 57 -4.15 -0.88 -9.47
CA ALA A 57 -4.91 -1.93 -8.79
C ALA A 57 -5.88 -1.40 -7.72
N LEU A 58 -5.73 -0.13 -7.30
CA LEU A 58 -6.59 0.48 -6.29
C LEU A 58 -7.98 0.84 -6.85
N GLN A 59 -8.99 0.71 -6.00
CA GLN A 59 -10.35 1.20 -6.25
C GLN A 59 -10.58 2.60 -5.66
N ASP A 60 -11.70 3.21 -6.03
CA ASP A 60 -12.10 4.53 -5.55
C ASP A 60 -12.15 4.59 -4.01
N GLY A 61 -11.41 5.54 -3.44
CA GLY A 61 -11.34 5.75 -1.99
C GLY A 61 -10.24 4.97 -1.28
N GLU A 62 -9.57 4.03 -1.96
CA GLU A 62 -8.37 3.37 -1.46
C GLU A 62 -7.14 4.29 -1.60
N SER A 63 -6.11 4.04 -0.79
CA SER A 63 -4.90 4.87 -0.82
C SER A 63 -3.67 4.04 -0.51
N ALA A 64 -2.66 4.18 -1.37
CA ALA A 64 -1.32 3.64 -1.17
C ALA A 64 -0.33 4.70 -0.70
N TYR A 65 0.66 4.26 0.08
CA TYR A 65 1.72 5.09 0.64
C TYR A 65 3.04 4.36 0.53
N ARG A 66 4.11 5.03 0.11
CA ARG A 66 5.48 4.52 0.32
C ARG A 66 5.87 4.79 1.76
N TYR A 67 6.11 3.74 2.54
CA TYR A 67 6.34 3.83 3.99
C TYR A 67 7.82 4.05 4.32
N ALA A 68 8.70 3.23 3.75
CA ALA A 68 10.16 3.30 3.88
C ALA A 68 10.80 2.51 2.74
N GLY A 69 12.01 2.85 2.28
CA GLY A 69 12.74 2.03 1.29
C GLY A 69 11.87 1.63 0.09
N ASP A 70 11.65 0.34 -0.05
CA ASP A 70 10.80 -0.36 -1.01
C ASP A 70 9.45 -0.85 -0.46
N GLU A 71 9.16 -0.54 0.80
CA GLU A 71 7.91 -0.86 1.46
C GLU A 71 6.80 0.13 1.07
N PHE A 72 5.66 -0.43 0.66
CA PHE A 72 4.40 0.26 0.44
C PHE A 72 3.33 -0.22 1.42
N ALA A 73 2.37 0.65 1.70
CA ALA A 73 1.22 0.34 2.55
C ALA A 73 -0.07 0.80 1.88
N VAL A 74 -1.11 -0.03 1.91
CA VAL A 74 -2.46 0.31 1.43
C VAL A 74 -3.43 0.25 2.60
N ILE A 75 -4.25 1.31 2.73
CA ILE A 75 -5.34 1.36 3.71
C ILE A 75 -6.66 1.24 2.96
N GLN A 76 -7.44 0.21 3.27
CA GLN A 76 -8.80 0.01 2.76
C GLN A 76 -9.83 0.18 3.89
N LEU A 77 -10.95 0.83 3.56
CA LEU A 77 -12.12 0.94 4.43
C LEU A 77 -13.33 0.37 3.67
N GLY A 78 -13.96 -0.66 4.20
CA GLY A 78 -15.05 -1.33 3.49
C GLY A 78 -15.82 -2.30 4.38
N LYS A 79 -17.07 -2.59 4.00
CA LYS A 79 -17.89 -3.57 4.74
C LYS A 79 -17.53 -5.02 4.38
N GLU A 80 -16.96 -5.22 3.21
CA GLU A 80 -16.70 -6.54 2.61
C GLU A 80 -15.30 -7.10 2.96
N GLN A 81 -14.60 -6.48 3.90
CA GLN A 81 -13.33 -7.00 4.38
C GLN A 81 -13.53 -8.37 5.07
N PRO A 82 -12.64 -9.36 4.79
CA PRO A 82 -11.34 -9.22 4.12
C PRO A 82 -11.32 -9.41 2.59
N ALA A 83 -12.44 -9.69 1.93
CA ALA A 83 -12.45 -10.08 0.51
C ALA A 83 -11.89 -9.01 -0.44
N GLU A 84 -12.12 -7.73 -0.14
CA GLU A 84 -11.53 -6.61 -0.91
C GLU A 84 -10.00 -6.54 -0.80
N ALA A 85 -9.44 -6.90 0.36
CA ALA A 85 -8.00 -6.97 0.56
C ALA A 85 -7.39 -8.17 -0.15
N GLU A 86 -8.06 -9.33 -0.10
CA GLU A 86 -7.62 -10.55 -0.79
C GLU A 86 -7.60 -10.35 -2.31
N ARG A 87 -8.59 -9.64 -2.88
CA ARG A 87 -8.61 -9.27 -4.30
C ARG A 87 -7.41 -8.40 -4.69
N LEU A 88 -6.98 -7.48 -3.82
CA LEU A 88 -5.82 -6.64 -4.09
C LEU A 88 -4.50 -7.41 -3.97
N ALA A 89 -4.47 -8.44 -3.13
CA ALA A 89 -3.28 -9.24 -2.86
C ALA A 89 -3.06 -10.41 -3.85
N GLY A 90 -4.11 -10.83 -4.58
CA GLY A 90 -4.06 -11.90 -5.58
C GLY A 90 -3.85 -11.40 -7.00
#